data_AF-A0A212DWJ8-F1
#
_entry.id   AF-A0A212DWJ8-F1
#
_cell.length_a   1.000
_cell.length_b   1.000
_cell.length_c   1.000
_cell.angle_alpha   90.00
_cell.angle_beta   90.00
_cell.angle_gamma   90.00
#
_symmetry.space_group_name_H-M   'P 1'
#
loop_
_entity.id
_entity.type
_entity.pdbx_description
1 polymer ?
#
loop_
_entity_poly.entity_id
_entity_poly.type
_entity_poly.pdbx_seq_one_letter_code
_entity_poly.pdbx_strand_id
1 'polypeptide(L)'
;MLKLNFFKYFLPDDRRDKGAVGLLISLIILSVIFIISVGMAIVRIVETQLAYNVLESVTAYQAADSGIEYALNELRSNLTGEYIEGLCDDGIDDGIDVSVGDGFYCLDLTRAEGLNVTSVKSIGNFKGTRRAVEINL
;
A
#
# COMPACT_ATOMS: atom_id res chain seq x y z
N MET A 1 35.43 -25.87 -39.14
CA MET A 1 36.29 -24.86 -38.50
C MET A 1 35.89 -23.49 -39.05
N LEU A 2 34.88 -22.85 -38.46
CA LEU A 2 34.33 -21.57 -38.90
C LEU A 2 35.16 -20.45 -38.24
N LYS A 3 36.00 -19.77 -39.02
CA LYS A 3 36.73 -18.59 -38.55
C LYS A 3 35.73 -17.43 -38.39
N LEU A 4 35.47 -17.06 -37.14
CA LEU A 4 34.75 -15.84 -36.73
C LEU A 4 35.53 -14.60 -37.20
N ASN A 5 35.25 -14.13 -38.41
CA ASN A 5 35.76 -12.88 -38.98
C ASN A 5 34.95 -11.65 -38.53
N PHE A 6 34.21 -11.73 -37.43
CA PHE A 6 33.39 -10.61 -36.94
C PHE A 6 34.24 -9.48 -36.36
N PHE A 7 35.42 -9.80 -35.80
CA PHE A 7 36.26 -8.81 -35.12
C PHE A 7 37.08 -7.92 -36.07
N LYS A 8 37.33 -8.37 -37.31
CA LYS A 8 38.17 -7.63 -38.28
C LYS A 8 37.46 -6.42 -38.90
N TYR A 9 36.12 -6.39 -38.87
CA TYR A 9 35.33 -5.24 -39.30
C TYR A 9 35.12 -4.19 -38.20
N PHE A 10 35.57 -4.48 -36.97
CA PHE A 10 35.38 -3.59 -35.81
C PHE A 10 36.56 -2.64 -35.57
N LEU A 11 37.69 -2.80 -36.27
CA LEU A 11 38.88 -1.97 -36.10
C LEU A 11 39.29 -1.33 -37.43
N PRO A 12 38.84 -0.09 -37.69
CA PRO A 12 39.24 0.65 -38.88
C PRO A 12 40.64 1.28 -38.74
N ASP A 13 41.37 1.34 -39.86
CA ASP A 13 42.81 1.61 -39.94
C ASP A 13 43.17 3.09 -40.24
N ASP A 14 42.21 4.02 -40.15
CA ASP A 14 42.45 5.45 -40.34
C ASP A 14 42.10 6.26 -39.08
N ARG A 15 42.89 7.30 -38.75
CA ARG A 15 42.76 8.06 -37.50
C ARG A 15 41.39 8.75 -37.37
N ARG A 16 40.70 8.97 -38.49
CA ARG A 16 39.34 9.54 -38.54
C ARG A 16 38.28 8.54 -38.08
N ASP A 17 38.47 7.26 -38.34
CA ASP A 17 37.50 6.21 -37.99
C ASP A 17 37.62 5.79 -36.53
N LYS A 18 38.81 5.93 -35.92
CA LYS A 18 39.00 5.70 -34.47
C LYS A 18 38.16 6.64 -33.60
N GLY A 19 37.96 7.88 -34.05
CA GLY A 19 37.08 8.84 -33.39
C GLY A 19 35.60 8.43 -33.47
N ALA A 20 35.16 7.94 -34.63
CA ALA A 20 33.80 7.46 -34.83
C ALA A 20 33.50 6.19 -34.01
N VAL A 21 34.45 5.26 -33.92
CA VAL A 21 34.32 4.05 -33.09
C VAL A 21 34.28 4.41 -31.59
N GLY A 22 35.12 5.33 -31.13
CA GLY A 22 35.08 5.81 -29.74
C GLY A 22 33.75 6.46 -29.38
N LEU A 23 33.17 7.23 -30.31
CA LEU A 23 31.87 7.85 -30.13
C LEU A 23 30.75 6.80 -30.04
N LEU A 24 30.77 5.79 -30.92
CA LEU A 24 29.79 4.70 -30.92
C LEU A 24 29.85 3.87 -29.63
N ILE A 25 31.06 3.53 -29.16
CA ILE A 25 31.26 2.82 -27.89
C ILE A 25 30.74 3.65 -26.71
N SER A 26 31.05 4.96 -26.69
CA SER A 26 30.57 5.85 -25.63
C SER A 26 29.04 5.94 -25.61
N LEU A 27 28.40 5.95 -26.78
CA LEU A 27 26.94 5.97 -26.91
C LEU A 27 26.30 4.68 -26.39
N ILE A 28 26.91 3.52 -26.67
CA ILE A 28 26.45 2.22 -26.16
C ILE A 28 26.57 2.18 -24.63
N ILE A 29 27.69 2.62 -24.08
CA ILE A 29 27.89 2.65 -22.62
C ILE A 29 26.88 3.59 -21.97
N LEU A 30 26.70 4.78 -22.55
CA LEU A 30 25.74 5.76 -22.06
C LEU A 30 24.30 5.25 -22.13
N SER A 31 23.92 4.53 -23.19
CA SER A 31 22.57 3.97 -23.32
C SER A 31 22.30 2.88 -22.28
N VAL A 32 23.28 2.03 -21.99
CA VAL A 32 23.18 1.00 -20.95
C VAL A 32 23.03 1.64 -19.58
N ILE A 33 23.87 2.61 -19.25
CA ILE A 33 23.79 3.34 -17.97
C ILE A 33 22.44 4.05 -17.85
N PHE A 34 21.96 4.65 -18.94
CA PHE A 34 20.66 5.32 -18.96
C PHE A 34 19.52 4.34 -18.65
N ILE A 35 19.47 3.18 -19.31
CA ILE A 35 18.45 2.15 -19.05
C ILE A 35 18.48 1.70 -17.59
N ILE A 36 19.66 1.45 -17.03
CA ILE A 36 19.80 1.05 -15.62
C ILE A 36 19.27 2.15 -14.69
N SER A 37 19.63 3.41 -14.95
CA SER A 37 19.21 4.54 -14.12
C SER A 37 17.69 4.75 -14.13
N VAL A 38 17.07 4.65 -15.31
CA VAL A 38 15.61 4.75 -15.46
C VAL A 38 14.92 3.56 -14.78
N GLY A 39 15.46 2.35 -14.92
CA GLY A 39 14.95 1.17 -14.24
C GLY A 39 14.95 1.33 -12.72
N MET A 40 16.04 1.85 -12.16
CA MET A 40 16.14 2.14 -10.72
C MET A 40 15.14 3.22 -10.28
N ALA A 41 14.97 4.28 -11.06
CA ALA A 41 14.02 5.35 -10.74
C ALA A 41 12.57 4.83 -10.64
N ILE A 42 12.16 3.96 -11.56
CA ILE A 42 10.82 3.35 -11.55
C ILE A 42 10.62 2.51 -10.29
N VAL A 43 11.59 1.67 -9.94
CA VAL A 43 11.52 0.83 -8.73
C VAL A 43 11.35 1.69 -7.48
N ARG A 44 12.11 2.79 -7.35
CA ARG A 44 12.00 3.70 -6.20
C ARG A 44 10.63 4.36 -6.07
N ILE A 45 10.02 4.75 -7.19
CA ILE A 45 8.67 5.34 -7.18
C ILE A 45 7.65 4.32 -6.66
N VAL A 46 7.72 3.08 -7.15
CA VAL A 46 6.83 1.99 -6.72
C VAL A 46 7.03 1.66 -5.24
N GLU A 47 8.28 1.52 -4.79
CA GLU A 47 8.61 1.28 -3.38
C GLU A 47 8.06 2.39 -2.47
N THR A 48 8.16 3.65 -2.90
CA THR A 48 7.68 4.80 -2.11
C THR A 48 6.15 4.78 -1.96
N GLN A 49 5.42 4.47 -3.04
CA GLN A 49 3.97 4.36 -2.99
C GLN A 49 3.52 3.19 -2.10
N LEU A 50 4.20 2.04 -2.19
CA LEU A 50 3.91 0.89 -1.34
C LEU A 50 4.19 1.22 0.14
N ALA A 51 5.30 1.86 0.45
CA ALA A 51 5.65 2.26 1.82
C ALA A 51 4.63 3.23 2.42
N TYR A 52 4.16 4.20 1.62
CA TYR A 52 3.12 5.14 2.03
C TYR A 52 1.81 4.41 2.39
N ASN A 53 1.34 3.54 1.49
CA ASN A 53 0.13 2.75 1.72
C ASN A 53 0.25 1.81 2.94
N VAL A 54 1.45 1.30 3.22
CA VAL A 54 1.71 0.47 4.41
C VAL A 54 1.58 1.30 5.68
N LEU A 55 2.17 2.49 5.75
CA LEU A 55 2.06 3.36 6.93
C LEU A 55 0.61 3.75 7.20
N GLU A 56 -0.12 4.17 6.17
CA GLU A 56 -1.54 4.49 6.31
C GLU A 56 -2.37 3.27 6.73
N SER A 57 -2.05 2.10 6.18
CA SER A 57 -2.68 0.84 6.55
C SER A 57 -2.47 0.48 8.01
N VAL A 58 -1.28 0.71 8.57
CA VAL A 58 -0.99 0.44 9.98
C VAL A 58 -1.86 1.34 10.86
N THR A 59 -1.96 2.63 10.54
CA THR A 59 -2.83 3.55 11.30
C THR A 59 -4.30 3.19 11.18
N ALA A 60 -4.76 2.78 9.98
CA ALA A 60 -6.12 2.28 9.80
C ALA A 60 -6.39 1.00 10.62
N TYR A 61 -5.42 0.08 10.73
CA TYR A 61 -5.55 -1.08 11.62
C TYR A 61 -5.59 -0.67 13.09
N GLN A 62 -4.75 0.26 13.53
CA GLN A 62 -4.77 0.75 14.92
C GLN A 62 -6.10 1.40 15.29
N ALA A 63 -6.70 2.15 14.36
CA ALA A 63 -8.03 2.71 14.55
C ALA A 63 -9.09 1.60 14.67
N ALA A 64 -9.05 0.58 13.80
CA ALA A 64 -9.95 -0.56 13.87
C ALA A 64 -9.80 -1.35 15.18
N ASP A 65 -8.57 -1.63 15.63
CA ASP A 65 -8.30 -2.32 16.90
C ASP A 65 -8.85 -1.53 18.09
N SER A 66 -8.69 -0.20 18.08
CA SER A 66 -9.24 0.68 19.12
C SER A 66 -10.77 0.63 19.14
N GLY A 67 -11.40 0.55 17.98
CA GLY A 67 -12.85 0.35 17.87
C GLY A 67 -13.31 -0.99 18.45
N ILE A 68 -12.58 -2.08 18.18
CA ILE A 68 -12.88 -3.39 18.77
C ILE A 68 -12.79 -3.35 20.30
N GLU A 69 -11.73 -2.75 20.86
CA GLU A 69 -11.56 -2.60 22.31
C GLU A 69 -12.69 -1.78 22.93
N TYR A 70 -13.09 -0.68 22.27
CA TYR A 70 -14.24 0.12 22.70
C TYR A 70 -15.53 -0.71 22.70
N ALA A 71 -15.80 -1.44 21.62
CA ALA A 71 -17.00 -2.26 21.49
C ALA A 71 -17.05 -3.37 22.55
N LEU A 72 -15.93 -4.06 22.79
CA LEU A 72 -15.83 -5.09 23.82
C LEU A 72 -16.06 -4.53 25.22
N ASN A 73 -15.50 -3.34 25.51
CA ASN A 73 -15.73 -2.68 26.79
C ASN A 73 -17.21 -2.30 26.96
N GLU A 74 -17.84 -1.77 25.91
CA GLU A 74 -19.25 -1.38 25.95
C GLU A 74 -20.18 -2.60 26.07
N LEU A 75 -19.89 -3.69 25.37
CA LEU A 75 -20.62 -4.97 25.52
C LEU A 75 -20.46 -5.57 26.93
N ARG A 76 -19.33 -5.32 27.58
CA ARG A 76 -19.11 -5.73 28.97
C ARG A 76 -19.96 -4.93 29.94
N SER A 77 -20.15 -3.63 29.71
CA SER A 77 -21.01 -2.77 30.56
C SER A 77 -22.49 -2.86 30.22
N ASN A 78 -22.82 -3.12 28.96
CA ASN A 78 -24.18 -3.16 28.45
C ASN A 78 -24.32 -4.28 27.40
N LEU A 79 -24.87 -5.41 27.83
CA LEU A 79 -24.91 -6.67 27.07
C LEU A 79 -25.65 -6.56 25.71
N THR A 80 -26.44 -5.51 25.50
CA THR A 80 -27.24 -5.32 24.29
C THR A 80 -26.48 -4.64 23.15
N GLY A 81 -25.39 -3.92 23.44
CA GLY A 81 -24.63 -3.18 22.42
C GLY A 81 -25.43 -2.05 21.74
N GLU A 82 -26.50 -1.57 22.37
CA GLU A 82 -27.45 -0.59 21.80
C GLU A 82 -26.78 0.75 21.41
N TYR A 83 -25.69 1.13 22.09
CA TYR A 83 -24.90 2.34 21.78
C TYR A 83 -23.87 2.15 20.65
N ILE A 84 -23.71 0.92 20.15
CA ILE A 84 -22.72 0.58 19.12
C ILE A 84 -23.41 0.43 17.75
N GLU A 85 -24.72 0.18 17.73
CA GLU A 85 -25.49 0.09 16.49
C GLU A 85 -25.59 1.45 15.79
N GLY A 86 -25.29 1.48 14.49
CA GLY A 86 -25.37 2.69 13.66
C GLY A 86 -24.08 3.51 13.59
N LEU A 87 -22.97 3.04 14.16
CA LEU A 87 -21.66 3.65 13.94
C LEU A 87 -21.18 3.53 12.48
N CYS A 88 -21.70 2.55 11.74
CA CYS A 88 -21.51 2.36 10.30
C CYS A 88 -22.81 2.51 9.52
N ASP A 89 -23.44 3.69 9.54
CA ASP A 89 -24.52 3.94 8.57
C ASP A 89 -23.94 4.23 7.18
N ASP A 90 -24.52 3.58 6.17
CA ASP A 90 -23.95 3.29 4.85
C ASP A 90 -23.95 4.50 3.89
N GLY A 91 -23.99 5.71 4.42
CA GLY A 91 -24.09 6.91 3.62
C GLY A 91 -23.67 8.16 4.38
N ILE A 92 -22.43 8.60 4.11
CA ILE A 92 -21.99 9.99 4.23
C ILE A 92 -21.83 10.46 5.68
N ASP A 93 -20.58 10.67 6.09
CA ASP A 93 -20.08 11.67 7.07
C ASP A 93 -20.76 11.80 8.45
N ASP A 94 -21.71 10.95 8.83
CA ASP A 94 -22.55 11.12 10.03
C ASP A 94 -22.81 9.80 10.80
N GLY A 95 -22.12 8.71 10.44
CA GLY A 95 -21.79 7.71 11.46
C GLY A 95 -20.95 8.42 12.52
N ILE A 96 -21.12 8.12 13.81
CA ILE A 96 -20.28 8.72 14.85
C ILE A 96 -18.85 8.17 14.65
N ASP A 97 -18.11 8.77 13.72
CA ASP A 97 -16.72 8.45 13.43
C ASP A 97 -15.93 8.84 14.67
N VAL A 98 -15.68 7.87 15.55
CA VAL A 98 -14.94 8.13 16.77
C VAL A 98 -13.48 8.29 16.37
N SER A 99 -12.99 9.53 16.49
CA SER A 99 -11.62 9.88 16.14
C SER A 99 -10.64 9.26 17.13
N VAL A 100 -9.66 8.52 16.63
CA VAL A 100 -8.48 8.04 17.36
C VAL A 100 -7.27 8.73 16.75
N GLY A 101 -6.89 9.86 17.33
CA GLY A 101 -5.87 10.74 16.75
C GLY A 101 -6.35 11.31 15.41
N ASP A 102 -5.59 11.03 14.34
CA ASP A 102 -5.90 11.48 12.98
C ASP A 102 -6.72 10.45 12.17
N GLY A 103 -7.03 9.28 12.74
CA GLY A 103 -7.84 8.23 12.12
C GLY A 103 -9.22 8.12 12.75
N PHE A 104 -10.12 7.41 12.08
CA PHE A 104 -11.49 7.19 12.52
C PHE A 104 -11.79 5.70 12.51
N TYR A 105 -12.67 5.24 13.40
CA TYR A 105 -13.20 3.89 13.32
C TYR A 105 -14.73 3.89 13.35
N CYS A 106 -15.25 2.82 12.76
CA CYS A 106 -16.65 2.56 12.55
C CYS A 106 -16.94 1.16 13.09
N LEU A 107 -18.09 0.94 13.72
CA LEU A 107 -18.46 -0.35 14.30
C LEU A 107 -19.74 -0.90 13.69
N ASP A 108 -19.71 -2.20 13.42
CA ASP A 108 -20.79 -2.99 12.85
C ASP A 108 -20.95 -4.26 13.69
N LEU A 109 -22.17 -4.53 14.14
CA LEU A 109 -22.48 -5.66 15.02
C LEU A 109 -23.32 -6.68 14.26
N THR A 110 -22.88 -7.93 14.22
CA THR A 110 -23.71 -9.04 13.72
C THR A 110 -24.40 -9.72 14.89
N ARG A 111 -25.72 -9.96 14.77
CA ARG A 111 -26.54 -10.67 15.75
C ARG A 111 -27.16 -11.91 15.11
N ALA A 112 -27.09 -13.06 15.81
CA ALA A 112 -27.75 -14.27 15.35
C ALA A 112 -29.27 -14.21 15.60
N GLU A 113 -29.71 -13.94 16.83
CA GLU A 113 -31.11 -13.72 17.20
C GLU A 113 -31.22 -12.92 18.52
N GLY A 114 -32.13 -11.93 18.59
CA GLY A 114 -32.36 -11.13 19.81
C GLY A 114 -31.30 -10.07 20.08
N LEU A 115 -30.94 -9.86 21.35
CA LEU A 115 -29.97 -8.85 21.81
C LEU A 115 -28.54 -9.38 21.93
N ASN A 116 -28.32 -10.67 21.60
CA ASN A 116 -27.01 -11.29 21.72
C ASN A 116 -26.16 -10.98 20.48
N VAL A 117 -25.08 -10.24 20.70
CA VAL A 117 -24.06 -9.96 19.69
C VAL A 117 -23.20 -11.20 19.46
N THR A 118 -23.06 -11.62 18.21
CA THR A 118 -22.27 -12.80 17.81
C THR A 118 -20.96 -12.44 17.15
N SER A 119 -20.88 -11.29 16.47
CA SER A 119 -19.61 -10.76 16.02
C SER A 119 -19.59 -9.24 16.09
N VAL A 120 -18.39 -8.70 16.28
CA VAL A 120 -18.10 -7.28 16.26
C VAL A 120 -17.10 -7.04 15.15
N LYS A 121 -17.45 -6.16 14.22
CA LYS A 121 -16.58 -5.72 13.14
C LYS A 121 -16.27 -4.24 13.32
N SER A 122 -14.99 -3.91 13.35
CA SER A 122 -14.53 -2.53 13.33
C SER A 122 -13.86 -2.21 12.00
N ILE A 123 -14.19 -1.07 11.41
CA ILE A 123 -13.59 -0.56 10.18
C ILE A 123 -12.86 0.73 10.52
N GLY A 124 -11.53 0.69 10.51
CA GLY A 124 -10.67 1.86 10.64
C GLY A 124 -10.42 2.54 9.30
N ASN A 125 -10.40 3.86 9.30
CA ASN A 125 -10.14 4.71 8.15
C ASN A 125 -9.06 5.74 8.50
N PHE A 126 -8.04 5.83 7.66
CA PHE A 126 -7.03 6.88 7.76
C PHE A 126 -6.62 7.32 6.35
N LYS A 127 -6.81 8.63 6.06
CA LYS A 127 -6.45 9.26 4.77
C LYS A 127 -6.95 8.51 3.52
N GLY A 128 -8.11 7.85 3.61
CA GLY A 128 -8.71 7.08 2.51
C GLY A 128 -8.29 5.60 2.47
N THR A 129 -7.32 5.18 3.30
CA THR A 129 -7.01 3.78 3.51
C THR A 129 -7.98 3.19 4.55
N ARG A 130 -8.76 2.17 4.15
CA ARG A 130 -9.72 1.47 5.02
C ARG A 130 -9.24 0.07 5.35
N ARG A 131 -9.27 -0.31 6.63
CA ARG A 131 -8.96 -1.66 7.14
C ARG A 131 -10.03 -2.09 8.12
N ALA A 132 -10.35 -3.39 8.11
CA ALA A 132 -11.37 -3.94 8.99
C ALA A 132 -10.79 -5.08 9.83
N VAL A 133 -11.27 -5.17 11.07
CA VAL A 133 -10.98 -6.23 12.03
C VAL A 133 -12.32 -6.77 12.51
N GLU A 134 -12.48 -8.08 12.55
CA GLU A 134 -13.69 -8.71 13.03
C GLU A 134 -13.34 -9.77 14.07
N ILE A 135 -14.11 -9.79 15.15
CA ILE A 135 -14.02 -10.79 16.20
C ILE A 135 -15.38 -11.47 16.35
N ASN A 136 -15.35 -12.80 16.54
CA ASN A 136 -16.52 -13.58 16.90
C ASN A 136 -16.53 -13.75 18.42
N LEU A 137 -17.69 -13.52 19.03
CA LEU A 137 -17.93 -13.59 20.46
C LEU A 137 -18.41 -14.98 20.90
#